data_AF-A0A1E1WIF1-F1
#
_entry.id   AF-A0A1E1WIF1-F1
#
_cell.length_a   1.000
_cell.length_b   1.000
_cell.length_c   1.000
_cell.angle_alpha   90.00
_cell.angle_beta   90.00
_cell.angle_gamma   90.00
#
_symmetry.space_group_name_H-M   'P 1'
#
loop_
_entity.id
_entity.type
_entity.pdbx_description
1 polymer ?
#
loop_
_entity_poly.entity_id
_entity_poly.type
_entity_poly.pdbx_seq_one_letter_code
_entity_poly.pdbx_strand_id
1 'polypeptide(L)'
;EWQWLKDWWRLKRWRSKKKKEQNDDDFCYCDDCLPDGELDLCESLDPHCDGGKKVVVGVCAMAKKSQSKPMKEILTRLDEFEYIKMLVFPEEVILKQPVEEWPICDCLISFHSKGFPLDKAIQYEKLRKPYVINNLHMQYDIQDRRKVYAILESEGIEIPRYAVLDRDSPDPKHHELVESEDHVEVNGVVFNKPFVEKPVSAEDHNIYIYYPTSAGGGSQRLFRKIGSRSSIYSPESRVRKTGSFIYEDFMPTDGTDVKVYTVGPDYAHAEARKSPALDGKVERDSEGKEIRYPVILSNQEKLISRKVCLAFKQTVCGFDLLRANGKSFVCDVNGFSFVKNSNKYYDDCAKILGNMILRELAPTLHIPWSVPFQLDDPPIVPTTFGKMMELRCVVAVIRHGDRTPKQKMKVEVRHPRFFEIFEKYDGFKRGHVKLKKPKQLQEILDIARALLADIHTRHADPEIEEKQGKLEQLKSVLEMYGHFSGINRKVQMKYQPRGRPRGSSSD
;
A
#
# COMPACT_ATOMS: atom_id res chain seq x y z
N GLU A 1 14.50 -36.16 27.05
CA GLU A 1 13.50 -36.92 26.29
C GLU A 1 13.29 -36.23 24.94
N TRP A 2 13.56 -36.92 23.83
CA TRP A 2 13.31 -36.38 22.48
C TRP A 2 12.61 -37.47 21.66
N GLN A 3 11.31 -37.61 21.90
CA GLN A 3 10.46 -38.65 21.31
C GLN A 3 10.34 -38.51 19.78
N TRP A 4 10.44 -37.29 19.25
CA TRP A 4 10.27 -36.99 17.81
C TRP A 4 11.35 -37.61 16.90
N LEU A 5 12.58 -37.78 17.41
CA LEU A 5 13.68 -38.39 16.66
C LEU A 5 13.47 -39.91 16.47
N LYS A 6 12.79 -40.58 17.41
CA LYS A 6 12.47 -42.02 17.29
C LYS A 6 11.34 -42.26 16.29
N ASP A 7 10.39 -41.35 16.18
CA ASP A 7 9.26 -41.46 15.25
C ASP A 7 9.68 -41.23 13.79
N TRP A 8 10.65 -40.33 13.56
CA TRP A 8 11.24 -40.12 12.23
C TRP A 8 11.96 -41.37 11.68
N TRP A 9 12.67 -42.10 12.53
CA TRP A 9 13.34 -43.35 12.13
C TRP A 9 12.36 -44.50 11.89
N ARG A 10 11.23 -44.58 12.60
CA ARG A 10 10.16 -45.58 12.37
C ARG A 10 9.45 -45.38 11.02
N LEU A 11 9.15 -44.12 10.65
CA LEU A 11 8.52 -43.76 9.38
C LEU A 11 9.41 -44.07 8.16
N LYS A 12 10.73 -43.88 8.29
CA LYS A 12 11.69 -44.18 7.21
C LYS A 12 11.81 -45.70 6.98
N ARG A 13 11.73 -46.50 8.05
CA ARG A 13 11.80 -47.98 7.98
C ARG A 13 10.53 -48.61 7.38
N TRP A 14 9.35 -48.01 7.62
CA TRP A 14 8.08 -48.46 7.03
C TRP A 14 8.01 -48.19 5.51
N ARG A 15 8.46 -47.00 5.05
CA ARG A 15 8.51 -46.67 3.62
C ARG A 15 9.50 -47.52 2.83
N SER A 16 10.61 -47.92 3.45
CA SER A 16 11.60 -48.78 2.78
C SER A 16 11.15 -50.24 2.68
N LYS A 17 10.20 -50.69 3.52
CA LYS A 17 9.65 -52.05 3.47
C LYS A 17 8.53 -52.18 2.42
N LYS A 18 7.71 -51.13 2.24
CA LYS A 18 6.62 -51.10 1.23
C LYS A 18 7.12 -50.97 -0.22
N LYS A 19 8.34 -50.45 -0.41
CA LYS A 19 8.97 -50.28 -1.74
C LYS A 19 9.65 -51.55 -2.27
N LYS A 20 9.55 -52.67 -1.53
CA LYS A 20 10.20 -53.96 -1.88
C LYS A 20 9.19 -55.07 -2.21
N GLU A 21 7.89 -54.76 -2.25
CA GLU A 21 6.81 -55.75 -2.44
C GLU A 21 5.84 -55.42 -3.59
N GLN A 22 6.20 -54.51 -4.51
CA GLN A 22 5.38 -54.25 -5.71
C GLN A 22 6.28 -53.96 -6.90
N ASN A 23 6.80 -55.04 -7.48
CA ASN A 23 7.30 -55.17 -8.84
C ASN A 23 6.87 -56.57 -9.26
N ASP A 24 5.89 -56.64 -10.17
CA ASP A 24 5.71 -57.66 -11.21
C ASP A 24 4.30 -57.46 -11.78
N ASP A 25 4.23 -56.92 -12.99
CA ASP A 25 3.35 -57.38 -14.06
C ASP A 25 3.64 -56.54 -15.32
N ASP A 26 4.35 -57.19 -16.25
CA ASP A 26 4.58 -56.77 -17.64
C ASP A 26 3.26 -56.63 -18.40
N PHE A 27 3.11 -55.59 -19.22
CA PHE A 27 2.38 -55.74 -20.49
C PHE A 27 2.91 -54.79 -21.58
N CYS A 28 3.20 -55.40 -22.72
CA CYS A 28 3.79 -54.88 -23.94
C CYS A 28 2.78 -54.06 -24.78
N TYR A 29 3.20 -52.94 -25.35
CA TYR A 29 2.46 -52.26 -26.42
C TYR A 29 3.00 -52.76 -27.77
N CYS A 30 2.15 -53.40 -28.58
CA CYS A 30 2.37 -53.57 -30.02
C CYS A 30 1.44 -52.63 -30.79
N ASP A 31 2.02 -51.91 -31.75
CA ASP A 31 1.31 -51.34 -32.89
C ASP A 31 0.79 -52.48 -33.80
N ASP A 32 -0.22 -52.16 -34.62
CA ASP A 32 -1.00 -53.02 -35.52
C ASP A 32 -2.21 -53.72 -34.89
N CYS A 33 -3.37 -53.06 -34.94
CA CYS A 33 -4.70 -53.64 -35.20
C CYS A 33 -5.76 -52.51 -35.34
N LEU A 34 -5.95 -51.96 -36.54
CA LEU A 34 -7.23 -51.34 -36.93
C LEU A 34 -8.12 -52.43 -37.55
N PRO A 35 -9.43 -52.38 -37.30
CA PRO A 35 -10.32 -52.25 -38.46
C PRO A 35 -11.50 -51.28 -38.25
N ASP A 36 -11.97 -50.81 -39.41
CA ASP A 36 -13.10 -49.94 -39.77
C ASP A 36 -14.35 -49.95 -38.85
N GLY A 37 -14.97 -48.77 -38.71
CA GLY A 37 -16.37 -48.68 -38.24
C GLY A 37 -16.85 -47.28 -37.81
N GLU A 38 -17.47 -46.57 -38.75
CA GLU A 38 -18.54 -45.56 -38.58
C GLU A 38 -18.27 -44.29 -37.72
N LEU A 39 -17.90 -43.21 -38.42
CA LEU A 39 -18.14 -41.83 -38.00
C LEU A 39 -19.63 -41.51 -38.16
N ASP A 40 -20.35 -41.47 -37.05
CA ASP A 40 -21.73 -40.97 -37.02
C ASP A 40 -21.71 -39.43 -37.02
N LEU A 41 -21.81 -38.86 -38.22
CA LEU A 41 -22.12 -37.44 -38.44
C LEU A 41 -23.58 -37.18 -38.06
N CYS A 42 -23.80 -36.64 -36.86
CA CYS A 42 -25.03 -35.92 -36.53
C CYS A 42 -24.82 -34.42 -36.77
N GLU A 43 -25.10 -33.98 -38.00
CA GLU A 43 -25.36 -32.57 -38.30
C GLU A 43 -26.71 -32.15 -37.72
N SER A 44 -26.73 -31.01 -37.03
CA SER A 44 -27.72 -29.96 -37.34
C SER A 44 -27.21 -28.62 -36.83
N LEU A 45 -26.53 -27.91 -37.72
CA LEU A 45 -26.23 -26.50 -37.62
C LEU A 45 -27.54 -25.71 -37.61
N ASP A 46 -27.85 -25.06 -36.49
CA ASP A 46 -28.73 -23.88 -36.48
C ASP A 46 -27.89 -22.66 -36.90
N PRO A 47 -28.10 -22.04 -38.08
CA PRO A 47 -27.24 -20.97 -38.60
C PRO A 47 -27.48 -19.59 -37.94
N HIS A 48 -28.09 -19.54 -36.74
CA HIS A 48 -28.47 -18.31 -36.06
C HIS A 48 -28.01 -18.20 -34.59
N CYS A 49 -27.04 -19.00 -34.14
CA CYS A 49 -26.43 -18.86 -32.81
C CYS A 49 -24.99 -18.32 -32.88
N ASP A 50 -24.82 -17.11 -33.43
CA ASP A 50 -23.53 -16.42 -33.41
C ASP A 50 -23.27 -15.81 -32.00
N GLY A 51 -22.48 -16.53 -31.21
CA GLY A 51 -21.98 -16.08 -29.91
C GLY A 51 -21.69 -17.26 -28.99
N GLY A 52 -20.43 -17.72 -28.97
CA GLY A 52 -19.98 -18.75 -28.02
C GLY A 52 -20.38 -18.43 -26.57
N LYS A 53 -20.40 -19.44 -25.69
CA LYS A 53 -20.81 -19.27 -24.27
C LYS A 53 -20.06 -18.09 -23.62
N LYS A 54 -20.81 -17.13 -23.08
CA LYS A 54 -20.28 -15.96 -22.35
C LYS A 54 -20.73 -15.99 -20.90
N VAL A 55 -19.89 -15.44 -20.02
CA VAL A 55 -20.22 -15.11 -18.64
C VAL A 55 -21.05 -13.84 -18.61
N VAL A 56 -22.27 -13.91 -18.08
CA VAL A 56 -23.11 -12.72 -17.86
C VAL A 56 -22.76 -12.09 -16.52
N VAL A 57 -22.25 -10.86 -16.55
CA VAL A 57 -21.88 -10.10 -15.35
C VAL A 57 -22.96 -9.04 -15.09
N GLY A 58 -23.75 -9.26 -14.04
CA GLY A 58 -24.82 -8.38 -13.59
C GLY A 58 -24.31 -7.24 -12.71
N VAL A 59 -24.67 -6.00 -13.03
CA VAL A 59 -24.41 -4.81 -12.21
C VAL A 59 -25.72 -4.37 -11.56
N CYS A 60 -25.86 -4.59 -10.26
CA CYS A 60 -27.05 -4.25 -9.48
C CYS A 60 -26.72 -3.15 -8.47
N ALA A 61 -26.96 -1.90 -8.86
CA ALA A 61 -26.77 -0.72 -8.03
C ALA A 61 -27.69 0.42 -8.51
N MET A 62 -27.93 1.41 -7.65
CA MET A 62 -28.71 2.61 -8.00
C MET A 62 -28.14 3.30 -9.25
N ALA A 63 -29.00 3.87 -10.10
CA ALA A 63 -28.69 4.53 -11.36
C ALA A 63 -27.58 5.59 -11.21
N LYS A 64 -27.63 6.37 -10.13
CA LYS A 64 -26.59 7.36 -9.80
C LYS A 64 -25.17 6.76 -9.74
N LYS A 65 -25.06 5.49 -9.37
CA LYS A 65 -23.80 4.74 -9.27
C LYS A 65 -23.53 3.95 -10.55
N SER A 66 -24.50 3.18 -11.05
CA SER A 66 -24.35 2.35 -12.24
C SER A 66 -24.11 3.17 -13.52
N GLN A 67 -24.63 4.41 -13.58
CA GLN A 67 -24.43 5.34 -14.70
C GLN A 67 -23.32 6.36 -14.47
N SER A 68 -22.56 6.25 -13.38
CA SER A 68 -21.46 7.17 -13.09
C SER A 68 -20.33 7.03 -14.12
N LYS A 69 -19.59 8.12 -14.39
CA LYS A 69 -18.46 8.09 -15.34
C LYS A 69 -17.45 6.96 -15.03
N PRO A 70 -16.95 6.78 -13.79
CA PRO A 70 -16.04 5.68 -13.48
C PRO A 70 -16.63 4.30 -13.76
N MET A 71 -17.92 4.10 -13.47
CA MET A 71 -18.59 2.84 -13.74
C MET A 71 -18.63 2.58 -15.25
N LYS A 72 -19.11 3.54 -16.06
CA LYS A 72 -19.17 3.39 -17.52
C LYS A 72 -17.81 3.06 -18.12
N GLU A 73 -16.76 3.78 -17.72
CA GLU A 73 -15.38 3.53 -18.18
C GLU A 73 -14.91 2.09 -17.90
N ILE A 74 -15.21 1.55 -16.72
CA ILE A 74 -14.83 0.19 -16.33
C ILE A 74 -15.71 -0.85 -17.03
N LEU A 75 -17.02 -0.62 -17.13
CA LEU A 75 -17.94 -1.54 -17.80
C LEU A 75 -17.65 -1.66 -19.29
N THR A 76 -17.33 -0.55 -19.98
CA THR A 76 -16.95 -0.58 -21.40
C THR A 76 -15.71 -1.44 -21.62
N ARG A 77 -14.70 -1.35 -20.75
CA ARG A 77 -13.48 -2.19 -20.82
C ARG A 77 -13.73 -3.65 -20.46
N LEU A 78 -14.66 -3.93 -19.55
CA LEU A 78 -15.07 -5.31 -19.26
C LEU A 78 -15.81 -5.94 -20.43
N ASP A 79 -16.57 -5.16 -21.20
CA ASP A 79 -17.31 -5.63 -22.38
C ASP A 79 -16.36 -5.94 -23.57
N GLU A 80 -15.12 -5.47 -23.55
CA GLU A 80 -14.07 -5.83 -24.51
C GLU A 80 -13.55 -7.27 -24.33
N PHE A 81 -13.82 -7.91 -23.20
CA PHE A 81 -13.46 -9.32 -22.98
C PHE A 81 -14.37 -10.23 -23.82
N GLU A 82 -13.77 -11.08 -24.66
CA GLU A 82 -14.47 -11.98 -25.60
C GLU A 82 -15.62 -12.78 -24.93
N TYR A 83 -15.34 -13.34 -23.76
CA TYR A 83 -16.23 -14.24 -23.01
C TYR A 83 -17.02 -13.56 -21.90
N ILE A 84 -17.03 -12.23 -21.81
CA ILE A 84 -17.85 -11.49 -20.84
C ILE A 84 -18.96 -10.76 -21.57
N LYS A 85 -20.15 -10.73 -20.95
CA LYS A 85 -21.27 -9.89 -21.37
C LYS A 85 -21.75 -9.08 -20.18
N MET A 86 -21.69 -7.75 -20.29
CA MET A 86 -22.16 -6.87 -19.22
C MET A 86 -23.69 -6.71 -19.25
N LEU A 87 -24.31 -6.72 -18.07
CA LEU A 87 -25.74 -6.51 -17.90
C LEU A 87 -26.03 -5.58 -16.72
N VAL A 88 -26.50 -4.37 -16.98
CA VAL A 88 -26.85 -3.42 -15.91
C VAL A 88 -28.32 -3.54 -15.56
N PHE A 89 -28.63 -3.80 -14.29
CA PHE A 89 -30.01 -3.97 -13.85
C PHE A 89 -30.69 -2.59 -13.84
N PRO A 90 -31.88 -2.44 -14.47
CA PRO A 90 -32.60 -1.17 -14.43
C PRO A 90 -33.01 -0.82 -12.99
N GLU A 91 -32.84 0.45 -12.58
CA GLU A 91 -33.20 0.88 -11.21
C GLU A 91 -34.67 0.63 -10.89
N GLU A 92 -35.56 0.80 -11.87
CA GLU A 92 -36.98 0.51 -11.71
C GLU A 92 -37.24 -0.97 -11.37
N VAL A 93 -36.51 -1.90 -12.00
CA VAL A 93 -36.59 -3.34 -11.71
C VAL A 93 -36.08 -3.62 -10.29
N ILE A 94 -34.94 -3.04 -9.92
CA ILE A 94 -34.34 -3.18 -8.58
C ILE A 94 -35.34 -2.72 -7.49
N LEU A 95 -36.02 -1.60 -7.70
CA LEU A 95 -36.94 -1.03 -6.71
C LEU A 95 -38.30 -1.73 -6.70
N LYS A 96 -38.94 -1.85 -7.87
CA LYS A 96 -40.36 -2.20 -7.97
C LYS A 96 -40.63 -3.69 -8.15
N GLN A 97 -39.78 -4.41 -8.90
CA GLN A 97 -40.06 -5.79 -9.27
C GLN A 97 -39.55 -6.80 -8.24
N PRO A 98 -40.24 -7.94 -8.06
CA PRO A 98 -39.76 -9.02 -7.20
C PRO A 98 -38.46 -9.63 -7.75
N VAL A 99 -37.65 -10.25 -6.88
CA VAL A 99 -36.27 -10.69 -7.23
C VAL A 99 -36.25 -11.84 -8.24
N GLU A 100 -37.36 -12.57 -8.36
CA GLU A 100 -37.60 -13.62 -9.33
C GLU A 100 -37.60 -13.08 -10.77
N GLU A 101 -38.07 -11.85 -10.96
CA GLU A 101 -38.17 -11.17 -12.26
C GLU A 101 -36.89 -10.40 -12.63
N TRP A 102 -35.90 -10.37 -11.74
CA TRP A 102 -34.64 -9.69 -12.03
C TRP A 102 -33.85 -10.43 -13.12
N PRO A 103 -33.03 -9.71 -13.91
CA PRO A 103 -32.23 -10.33 -14.94
C PRO A 103 -31.29 -11.40 -14.36
N ILE A 104 -31.04 -12.48 -15.11
CA ILE A 104 -30.17 -13.57 -14.67
C ILE A 104 -28.72 -13.23 -15.03
N CYS A 105 -27.79 -13.47 -14.11
CA CYS A 105 -26.36 -13.34 -14.33
C CYS A 105 -25.57 -14.45 -13.64
N ASP A 106 -24.41 -14.80 -14.18
CA ASP A 106 -23.49 -15.78 -13.59
C ASP A 106 -22.61 -15.15 -12.51
N CYS A 107 -22.29 -13.87 -12.67
CA CYS A 107 -21.51 -13.07 -11.73
C CYS A 107 -22.29 -11.80 -11.34
N LEU A 108 -22.27 -11.43 -10.06
CA LEU A 108 -22.97 -10.26 -9.53
C LEU A 108 -21.98 -9.25 -8.93
N ILE A 109 -22.01 -8.03 -9.48
CA ILE A 109 -21.41 -6.83 -8.90
C ILE A 109 -22.55 -5.99 -8.33
N SER A 110 -22.69 -6.00 -7.01
CA SER A 110 -23.76 -5.26 -6.33
C SER A 110 -23.27 -4.63 -5.04
N PHE A 111 -23.74 -3.41 -4.77
CA PHE A 111 -23.28 -2.63 -3.63
C PHE A 111 -24.31 -1.59 -3.18
N HIS A 112 -24.41 -1.44 -1.86
CA HIS A 112 -25.31 -0.51 -1.20
C HIS A 112 -24.90 0.96 -1.45
N SER A 113 -25.92 1.79 -1.60
CA SER A 113 -25.85 3.23 -1.46
C SER A 113 -27.23 3.74 -1.09
N LYS A 114 -27.33 4.97 -0.54
CA LYS A 114 -28.61 5.57 -0.14
C LYS A 114 -29.76 5.27 -1.12
N GLY A 115 -30.78 4.57 -0.63
CA GLY A 115 -31.98 4.17 -1.37
C GLY A 115 -31.93 2.77 -2.01
N PHE A 116 -30.82 2.05 -1.90
CA PHE A 116 -30.66 0.71 -2.45
C PHE A 116 -31.27 -0.37 -1.55
N PRO A 117 -32.14 -1.26 -2.06
CA PRO A 117 -32.76 -2.32 -1.26
C PRO A 117 -31.80 -3.52 -1.10
N LEU A 118 -30.87 -3.43 -0.16
CA LEU A 118 -29.85 -4.46 0.09
C LEU A 118 -30.47 -5.83 0.43
N ASP A 119 -31.58 -5.87 1.16
CA ASP A 119 -32.31 -7.11 1.45
C ASP A 119 -32.77 -7.85 0.18
N LYS A 120 -33.25 -7.11 -0.84
CA LYS A 120 -33.65 -7.70 -2.12
C LYS A 120 -32.43 -8.25 -2.87
N ALA A 121 -31.30 -7.54 -2.85
CA ALA A 121 -30.08 -8.05 -3.47
C ALA A 121 -29.60 -9.37 -2.82
N ILE A 122 -29.71 -9.49 -1.49
CA ILE A 122 -29.41 -10.74 -0.76
C ILE A 122 -30.40 -11.85 -1.10
N GLN A 123 -31.69 -11.53 -1.23
CA GLN A 123 -32.70 -12.50 -1.67
C GLN A 123 -32.39 -13.01 -3.08
N TYR A 124 -32.01 -12.11 -4.00
CA TYR A 124 -31.56 -12.47 -5.34
C TYR A 124 -30.32 -13.36 -5.32
N GLU A 125 -29.30 -13.02 -4.51
CA GLU A 125 -28.10 -13.85 -4.32
C GLU A 125 -28.47 -15.27 -3.85
N LYS A 126 -29.36 -15.41 -2.87
CA LYS A 126 -29.82 -16.72 -2.38
C LYS A 126 -30.59 -17.52 -3.42
N LEU A 127 -31.43 -16.84 -4.21
CA LEU A 127 -32.26 -17.45 -5.25
C LEU A 127 -31.43 -17.93 -6.44
N ARG A 128 -30.54 -17.08 -6.97
CA ARG A 128 -29.81 -17.30 -8.22
C ARG A 128 -28.40 -17.84 -8.03
N LYS A 129 -27.82 -17.70 -6.82
CA LYS A 129 -26.46 -18.15 -6.45
C LYS A 129 -25.36 -17.72 -7.44
N PRO A 130 -25.30 -16.44 -7.87
CA PRO A 130 -24.23 -15.97 -8.74
C PRO A 130 -22.89 -15.95 -8.00
N TYR A 131 -21.78 -15.90 -8.73
CA TYR A 131 -20.50 -15.52 -8.15
C TYR A 131 -20.52 -14.04 -7.74
N VAL A 132 -20.43 -13.75 -6.44
CA VAL A 132 -20.57 -12.38 -5.91
C VAL A 132 -19.20 -11.73 -5.70
N ILE A 133 -18.96 -10.61 -6.37
CA ILE A 133 -17.68 -9.87 -6.31
C ILE A 133 -17.49 -9.13 -4.99
N ASN A 134 -18.57 -8.52 -4.48
CA ASN A 134 -18.58 -7.78 -3.22
C ASN A 134 -19.66 -8.39 -2.34
N ASN A 135 -19.27 -9.06 -1.25
CA ASN A 135 -20.22 -9.76 -0.39
C ASN A 135 -21.31 -8.81 0.10
N LEU A 136 -22.59 -9.20 -0.06
CA LEU A 136 -23.73 -8.34 0.24
C LEU A 136 -24.00 -8.23 1.75
N HIS A 137 -23.85 -9.33 2.49
CA HIS A 137 -24.08 -9.34 3.93
C HIS A 137 -23.13 -8.40 4.69
N MET A 138 -21.84 -8.39 4.32
CA MET A 138 -20.84 -7.50 4.91
C MET A 138 -21.15 -6.01 4.69
N GLN A 139 -22.02 -5.66 3.74
CA GLN A 139 -22.39 -4.26 3.50
C GLN A 139 -23.32 -3.70 4.58
N TYR A 140 -24.02 -4.54 5.36
CA TYR A 140 -24.69 -4.07 6.59
C TYR A 140 -23.67 -3.72 7.67
N ASP A 141 -22.61 -4.52 7.79
CA ASP A 141 -21.58 -4.28 8.80
C ASP A 141 -20.76 -3.02 8.47
N ILE A 142 -20.53 -2.74 7.19
CA ILE A 142 -19.86 -1.50 6.73
C ILE A 142 -20.69 -0.24 7.06
N GLN A 143 -22.01 -0.35 7.20
CA GLN A 143 -22.87 0.79 7.55
C GLN A 143 -22.80 1.18 9.04
N ASP A 144 -22.18 0.35 9.87
CA ASP A 144 -22.01 0.57 11.31
C ASP A 144 -20.52 0.65 11.67
N ARG A 145 -20.04 1.84 12.05
CA ARG A 145 -18.63 2.07 12.37
C ARG A 145 -18.15 1.19 13.53
N ARG A 146 -19.03 0.80 14.47
CA ARG A 146 -18.67 -0.08 15.59
C ARG A 146 -18.25 -1.45 15.07
N LYS A 147 -19.01 -2.00 14.12
CA LYS A 147 -18.71 -3.28 13.48
C LYS A 147 -17.47 -3.19 12.59
N VAL A 148 -17.32 -2.10 11.84
CA VAL A 148 -16.09 -1.84 11.06
C VAL A 148 -14.86 -1.90 11.97
N TYR A 149 -14.89 -1.21 13.10
CA TYR A 149 -13.74 -1.15 14.01
C TYR A 149 -13.48 -2.51 14.66
N ALA A 150 -14.52 -3.22 15.10
CA ALA A 150 -14.39 -4.58 15.63
C ALA A 150 -13.74 -5.56 14.64
N ILE A 151 -14.10 -5.48 13.35
CA ILE A 151 -13.48 -6.30 12.30
C ILE A 151 -12.00 -5.93 12.14
N LEU A 152 -11.67 -4.63 12.07
CA LEU A 152 -10.28 -4.16 11.94
C LEU A 152 -9.41 -4.62 13.12
N GLU A 153 -9.92 -4.55 14.35
CA GLU A 153 -9.23 -5.05 15.54
C GLU A 153 -9.01 -6.56 15.49
N SER A 154 -10.03 -7.34 15.10
CA SER A 154 -9.92 -8.80 15.02
C SER A 154 -8.86 -9.28 14.02
N GLU A 155 -8.58 -8.47 12.99
CA GLU A 155 -7.56 -8.73 11.97
C GLU A 155 -6.18 -8.17 12.34
N GLY A 156 -6.05 -7.54 13.51
CA GLY A 156 -4.84 -6.88 13.96
C GLY A 156 -4.40 -5.77 12.99
N ILE A 157 -5.35 -4.98 12.50
CA ILE A 157 -5.09 -3.76 11.72
C ILE A 157 -5.02 -2.59 12.69
N GLU A 158 -3.97 -1.77 12.57
CA GLU A 158 -3.81 -0.59 13.41
C GLU A 158 -4.91 0.44 13.08
N ILE A 159 -5.62 0.86 14.12
CA ILE A 159 -6.66 1.90 14.09
C ILE A 159 -6.40 2.89 15.23
N PRO A 160 -6.95 4.13 15.18
CA PRO A 160 -6.88 5.04 16.32
C PRO A 160 -7.50 4.41 17.56
N ARG A 161 -6.91 4.67 18.74
CA ARG A 161 -7.52 4.24 20.01
C ARG A 161 -8.89 4.89 20.12
N TYR A 162 -9.90 4.09 20.45
CA TYR A 162 -11.29 4.54 20.44
C TYR A 162 -12.12 3.96 21.60
N ALA A 163 -13.27 4.56 21.84
CA ALA A 163 -14.33 4.03 22.70
C ALA A 163 -15.70 4.33 22.07
N VAL A 164 -16.68 3.47 22.34
CA VAL A 164 -18.04 3.62 21.82
C VAL A 164 -18.96 4.10 22.93
N LEU A 165 -19.61 5.25 22.71
CA LEU A 165 -20.71 5.72 23.53
C LEU A 165 -22.03 5.33 22.84
N ASP A 166 -22.63 4.24 23.29
CA ASP A 166 -23.79 3.61 22.67
C ASP A 166 -25.06 3.92 23.47
N ARG A 167 -25.66 5.08 23.23
CA ARG A 167 -26.85 5.56 23.96
C ARG A 167 -28.13 4.81 23.58
N ASP A 168 -28.07 3.98 22.54
CA ASP A 168 -29.18 3.14 22.08
C ASP A 168 -29.15 1.74 22.74
N SER A 169 -28.09 1.45 23.50
CA SER A 169 -27.93 0.17 24.19
C SER A 169 -28.92 0.05 25.36
N PRO A 170 -29.44 -1.17 25.66
CA PRO A 170 -30.23 -1.38 26.86
C PRO A 170 -29.39 -1.37 28.15
N ASP A 171 -28.05 -1.55 28.06
CA ASP A 171 -27.16 -1.57 29.23
C ASP A 171 -26.64 -0.15 29.55
N PRO A 172 -27.00 0.41 30.73
CA PRO A 172 -26.58 1.76 31.14
C PRO A 172 -25.06 1.98 31.17
N LYS A 173 -24.26 0.91 31.31
CA LYS A 173 -22.80 1.01 31.34
C LYS A 173 -22.19 1.53 30.03
N HIS A 174 -22.92 1.44 28.93
CA HIS A 174 -22.48 1.96 27.64
C HIS A 174 -22.84 3.43 27.42
N HIS A 175 -23.48 4.08 28.41
CA HIS A 175 -23.96 5.46 28.34
C HIS A 175 -23.07 6.44 29.13
N GLU A 176 -22.01 5.94 29.75
CA GLU A 176 -21.18 6.73 30.66
C GLU A 176 -20.31 7.71 29.87
N LEU A 177 -20.62 9.00 30.02
CA LEU A 177 -19.86 10.11 29.47
C LEU A 177 -19.63 11.16 30.56
N VAL A 178 -18.38 11.34 30.94
CA VAL A 178 -17.93 12.48 31.76
C VAL A 178 -17.24 13.48 30.84
N GLU A 179 -17.72 14.71 30.83
CA GLU A 179 -17.14 15.79 30.03
C GLU A 179 -16.46 16.81 30.94
N SER A 180 -15.20 17.07 30.64
CA SER A 180 -14.40 18.14 31.25
C SER A 180 -14.08 19.21 30.21
N GLU A 181 -13.35 20.25 30.61
CA GLU A 181 -12.97 21.35 29.70
C GLU A 181 -12.10 20.86 28.52
N ASP A 182 -11.06 20.06 28.82
CA ASP A 182 -10.05 19.63 27.84
C ASP A 182 -9.97 18.11 27.62
N HIS A 183 -10.93 17.34 28.15
CA HIS A 183 -11.03 15.90 27.90
C HIS A 183 -12.47 15.39 28.04
N VAL A 184 -12.70 14.20 27.51
CA VAL A 184 -13.88 13.38 27.80
C VAL A 184 -13.46 12.01 28.31
N GLU A 185 -14.28 11.42 29.16
CA GLU A 185 -14.15 10.04 29.60
C GLU A 185 -15.39 9.26 29.14
N VAL A 186 -15.16 8.23 28.33
CA VAL A 186 -16.21 7.41 27.73
C VAL A 186 -16.03 5.99 28.22
N ASN A 187 -16.98 5.50 29.02
CA ASN A 187 -16.91 4.17 29.66
C ASN A 187 -15.56 3.89 30.34
N GLY A 188 -15.04 4.87 31.10
CA GLY A 188 -13.73 4.78 31.79
C GLY A 188 -12.51 5.10 30.93
N VAL A 189 -12.67 5.35 29.63
CA VAL A 189 -11.56 5.65 28.71
C VAL A 189 -11.44 7.15 28.49
N VAL A 190 -10.31 7.73 28.89
CA VAL A 190 -10.05 9.17 28.76
C VAL A 190 -9.50 9.52 27.36
N PHE A 191 -10.05 10.58 26.76
CA PHE A 191 -9.59 11.21 25.51
C PHE A 191 -9.33 12.69 25.76
N ASN A 192 -8.06 13.09 25.72
CA ASN A 192 -7.67 14.49 25.80
C ASN A 192 -7.89 15.16 24.44
N LYS A 193 -8.25 16.44 24.44
CA LYS A 193 -8.32 17.21 23.20
C LYS A 193 -6.90 17.39 22.61
N PRO A 194 -6.71 17.26 21.28
CA PRO A 194 -7.76 17.00 20.29
C PRO A 194 -8.20 15.54 20.22
N PHE A 195 -9.51 15.34 20.07
CA PHE A 195 -10.13 14.03 19.80
C PHE A 195 -11.20 14.16 18.71
N VAL A 196 -11.58 13.03 18.10
CA VAL A 196 -12.58 12.97 17.04
C VAL A 196 -13.84 12.26 17.56
N GLU A 197 -15.01 12.78 17.21
CA GLU A 197 -16.33 12.21 17.52
C GLU A 197 -17.06 11.87 16.20
N LYS A 198 -17.27 10.58 15.96
CA LYS A 198 -17.94 10.06 14.75
C LYS A 198 -19.30 9.47 15.10
N PRO A 199 -20.38 9.76 14.36
CA PRO A 199 -21.64 9.03 14.51
C PRO A 199 -21.43 7.53 14.29
N VAL A 200 -22.12 6.66 15.04
CA VAL A 200 -22.02 5.21 14.85
C VAL A 200 -22.45 4.76 13.45
N SER A 201 -23.38 5.49 12.82
CA SER A 201 -23.73 5.26 11.41
C SER A 201 -22.60 5.74 10.50
N ALA A 202 -22.08 4.86 9.64
CA ALA A 202 -21.08 5.21 8.64
C ALA A 202 -21.66 6.09 7.50
N GLU A 203 -22.98 6.08 7.31
CA GLU A 203 -23.65 6.96 6.34
C GLU A 203 -23.79 8.40 6.84
N ASP A 204 -23.66 8.62 8.15
CA ASP A 204 -23.59 9.96 8.72
C ASP A 204 -22.14 10.46 8.69
N HIS A 205 -21.94 11.55 7.95
CA HIS A 205 -20.64 12.18 7.71
C HIS A 205 -20.42 13.43 8.59
N ASN A 206 -21.29 13.67 9.57
CA ASN A 206 -21.15 14.76 10.54
C ASN A 206 -20.12 14.39 11.62
N ILE A 207 -18.85 14.40 11.25
CA ILE A 207 -17.72 14.06 12.12
C ILE A 207 -17.16 15.33 12.76
N TYR A 208 -17.03 15.35 14.08
CA TYR A 208 -16.57 16.53 14.81
C TYR A 208 -15.18 16.30 15.40
N ILE A 209 -14.35 17.34 15.40
CA ILE A 209 -13.02 17.35 16.00
C ILE A 209 -13.02 18.45 17.05
N TYR A 210 -12.67 18.12 18.29
CA TYR A 210 -12.68 19.06 19.40
C TYR A 210 -11.26 19.54 19.70
N TYR A 211 -11.06 20.85 19.80
CA TYR A 211 -9.72 21.43 20.01
C TYR A 211 -9.46 21.80 21.47
N PRO A 212 -8.22 21.65 21.95
CA PRO A 212 -7.88 21.99 23.33
C PRO A 212 -7.98 23.50 23.57
N THR A 213 -8.24 23.91 24.81
CA THR A 213 -8.28 25.32 25.24
C THR A 213 -6.96 26.03 24.92
N SER A 214 -5.82 25.32 25.01
CA SER A 214 -4.50 25.85 24.63
C SER A 214 -4.38 26.25 23.16
N ALA A 215 -5.24 25.72 22.29
CA ALA A 215 -5.30 26.05 20.86
C ALA A 215 -6.47 26.99 20.52
N GLY A 216 -7.15 27.56 21.52
CA GLY A 216 -8.30 28.46 21.36
C GLY A 216 -9.67 27.78 21.50
N GLY A 217 -9.71 26.47 21.80
CA GLY A 217 -10.95 25.72 21.97
C GLY A 217 -11.78 25.57 20.69
N GLY A 218 -13.07 25.31 20.86
CA GLY A 218 -14.01 25.10 19.77
C GLY A 218 -13.95 23.71 19.14
N SER A 219 -14.57 23.59 17.97
CA SER A 219 -14.66 22.35 17.21
C SER A 219 -14.65 22.56 15.70
N GLN A 220 -14.06 21.62 14.96
CA GLN A 220 -14.22 21.51 13.52
C GLN A 220 -15.36 20.54 13.20
N ARG A 221 -16.35 20.99 12.43
CA ARG A 221 -17.51 20.20 12.03
C ARG A 221 -17.39 19.79 10.58
N LEU A 222 -17.02 18.54 10.32
CA LEU A 222 -16.95 17.97 8.98
C LEU A 222 -18.34 17.60 8.52
N PHE A 223 -18.56 17.65 7.22
CA PHE A 223 -19.81 17.24 6.58
C PHE A 223 -19.55 16.76 5.16
N ARG A 224 -20.52 16.05 4.59
CA ARG A 224 -20.47 15.68 3.18
C ARG A 224 -20.35 16.93 2.33
N LYS A 225 -19.25 17.04 1.59
CA LYS A 225 -18.86 18.20 0.78
C LYS A 225 -20.04 18.91 0.08
N ILE A 226 -20.12 20.22 0.31
CA ILE A 226 -21.09 21.13 -0.33
C ILE A 226 -20.28 22.24 -1.00
N GLY A 227 -20.29 22.27 -2.34
CA GLY A 227 -19.51 23.24 -3.12
C GLY A 227 -18.00 23.17 -2.83
N SER A 228 -17.43 24.25 -2.31
CA SER A 228 -16.01 24.39 -1.98
C SER A 228 -15.66 24.08 -0.52
N ARG A 229 -16.62 23.59 0.28
CA ARG A 229 -16.44 23.32 1.72
C ARG A 229 -16.64 21.85 2.05
N SER A 230 -15.86 21.36 3.00
CA SER A 230 -15.90 20.01 3.57
C SER A 230 -15.95 19.99 5.10
N SER A 231 -15.66 21.13 5.74
CA SER A 231 -15.87 21.36 7.15
C SER A 231 -15.99 22.86 7.45
N ILE A 232 -16.39 23.18 8.68
CA ILE A 232 -16.47 24.54 9.21
C ILE A 232 -16.07 24.57 10.68
N TYR A 233 -15.35 25.61 11.09
CA TYR A 233 -15.06 25.87 12.49
C TYR A 233 -16.32 26.34 13.24
N SER A 234 -16.47 25.89 14.48
CA SER A 234 -17.51 26.29 15.42
C SER A 234 -16.88 26.64 16.76
N PRO A 235 -17.33 27.72 17.44
CA PRO A 235 -16.84 28.05 18.78
C PRO A 235 -17.33 27.07 19.85
N GLU A 236 -18.29 26.19 19.53
CA GLU A 236 -18.80 25.19 20.46
C GLU A 236 -17.72 24.19 20.83
N SER A 237 -17.46 24.07 22.13
CA SER A 237 -16.40 23.22 22.69
C SER A 237 -16.95 21.97 23.38
N ARG A 238 -18.28 21.86 23.50
CA ARG A 238 -18.96 20.73 24.13
C ARG A 238 -19.39 19.65 23.12
N VAL A 239 -19.35 18.40 23.58
CA VAL A 239 -19.72 17.22 22.79
C VAL A 239 -21.23 17.09 22.58
N ARG A 240 -21.63 16.37 21.53
CA ARG A 240 -23.06 16.14 21.23
C ARG A 240 -23.72 15.31 22.32
N LYS A 241 -24.92 15.75 22.74
CA LYS A 241 -25.67 15.14 23.85
C LYS A 241 -26.68 14.08 23.41
N THR A 242 -27.02 14.03 22.13
CA THR A 242 -28.00 13.09 21.56
C THR A 242 -27.37 12.26 20.45
N GLY A 243 -27.78 10.99 20.35
CA GLY A 243 -27.23 10.01 19.40
C GLY A 243 -26.04 9.23 19.96
N SER A 244 -25.63 8.18 19.26
CA SER A 244 -24.52 7.30 19.64
C SER A 244 -23.27 7.62 18.81
N PHE A 245 -22.09 7.61 19.45
CA PHE A 245 -20.84 8.07 18.84
C PHE A 245 -19.65 7.18 19.16
N ILE A 246 -18.66 7.20 18.27
CA ILE A 246 -17.30 6.73 18.52
C ILE A 246 -16.44 7.94 18.85
N TYR A 247 -15.74 7.89 19.98
CA TYR A 247 -14.69 8.84 20.34
C TYR A 247 -13.34 8.19 20.08
N GLU A 248 -12.45 8.87 19.38
CA GLU A 248 -11.12 8.36 19.06
C GLU A 248 -10.03 9.42 19.17
N ASP A 249 -8.79 8.98 19.37
CA ASP A 249 -7.63 9.85 19.38
C ASP A 249 -7.48 10.57 18.02
N PHE A 250 -7.23 11.88 18.07
CA PHE A 250 -6.87 12.62 16.87
C PHE A 250 -5.44 12.28 16.44
N MET A 251 -5.30 11.83 15.19
CA MET A 251 -3.99 11.44 14.65
C MET A 251 -3.33 12.63 13.94
N PRO A 252 -2.14 13.10 14.39
CA PRO A 252 -1.45 14.21 13.74
C PRO A 252 -0.80 13.74 12.42
N THR A 253 -1.46 14.02 11.30
CA THR A 253 -0.92 13.78 9.96
C THR A 253 -0.27 15.04 9.39
N ASP A 254 0.41 14.92 8.25
CA ASP A 254 0.95 16.06 7.47
C ASP A 254 -0.15 16.89 6.75
N GLY A 255 -1.38 16.87 7.28
CA GLY A 255 -2.51 17.62 6.72
C GLY A 255 -3.20 16.95 5.53
N THR A 256 -2.90 15.68 5.25
CA THR A 256 -3.54 14.91 4.17
C THR A 256 -4.07 13.57 4.66
N ASP A 257 -5.16 13.14 4.04
CA ASP A 257 -5.75 11.81 4.23
C ASP A 257 -5.41 10.95 3.02
N VAL A 258 -4.88 9.75 3.24
CA VAL A 258 -4.57 8.80 2.16
C VAL A 258 -5.80 7.95 1.89
N LYS A 259 -6.32 8.02 0.66
CA LYS A 259 -7.46 7.21 0.20
C LYS A 259 -6.95 6.03 -0.59
N VAL A 260 -7.33 4.83 -0.16
CA VAL A 260 -6.91 3.58 -0.78
C VAL A 260 -8.11 2.90 -1.44
N TYR A 261 -7.87 2.33 -2.61
CA TYR A 261 -8.87 1.68 -3.46
C TYR A 261 -8.33 0.32 -3.91
N THR A 262 -8.90 -0.76 -3.39
CA THR A 262 -8.53 -2.14 -3.75
C THR A 262 -9.32 -2.64 -4.94
N VAL A 263 -8.71 -3.53 -5.72
CA VAL A 263 -9.39 -4.37 -6.71
C VAL A 263 -8.83 -5.78 -6.55
N GLY A 264 -9.48 -6.55 -5.68
CA GLY A 264 -8.89 -7.77 -5.13
C GLY A 264 -7.81 -7.49 -4.09
N PRO A 265 -7.27 -8.54 -3.46
CA PRO A 265 -6.35 -8.43 -2.32
C PRO A 265 -4.96 -7.89 -2.68
N ASP A 266 -4.55 -8.00 -3.95
CA ASP A 266 -3.16 -7.76 -4.37
C ASP A 266 -2.97 -6.46 -5.16
N TYR A 267 -4.06 -5.78 -5.54
CA TYR A 267 -4.02 -4.46 -6.16
C TYR A 267 -4.60 -3.41 -5.22
N ALA A 268 -3.86 -2.33 -5.02
CA ALA A 268 -4.32 -1.15 -4.30
C ALA A 268 -3.78 0.12 -4.95
N HIS A 269 -4.70 1.00 -5.38
CA HIS A 269 -4.37 2.37 -5.79
C HIS A 269 -4.51 3.30 -4.58
N ALA A 270 -3.61 4.28 -4.45
CA ALA A 270 -3.68 5.27 -3.38
C ALA A 270 -3.47 6.69 -3.88
N GLU A 271 -4.28 7.61 -3.35
CA GLU A 271 -4.18 9.04 -3.58
C GLU A 271 -4.40 9.80 -2.26
N ALA A 272 -3.61 10.84 -2.01
CA ALA A 272 -3.81 11.72 -0.87
C ALA A 272 -4.67 12.92 -1.25
N ARG A 273 -5.47 13.39 -0.30
CA ARG A 273 -6.24 14.64 -0.40
C ARG A 273 -6.02 15.48 0.84
N LYS A 274 -6.18 16.79 0.73
CA LYS A 274 -6.17 17.68 1.90
C LYS A 274 -7.21 17.20 2.93
N SER A 275 -6.78 17.08 4.18
CA SER A 275 -7.66 16.66 5.26
C SER A 275 -8.73 17.70 5.53
N PRO A 276 -10.03 17.32 5.60
CA PRO A 276 -11.10 18.22 6.01
C PRO A 276 -10.93 18.75 7.45
N ALA A 277 -10.05 18.12 8.26
CA ALA A 277 -9.73 18.54 9.61
C ALA A 277 -9.00 19.90 9.70
N LEU A 278 -8.43 20.40 8.59
CA LEU A 278 -7.71 21.67 8.56
C LEU A 278 -8.68 22.87 8.48
N ASP A 279 -8.74 23.54 7.33
CA ASP A 279 -9.56 24.75 7.13
C ASP A 279 -10.94 24.45 6.51
N GLY A 280 -11.17 23.21 6.08
CA GLY A 280 -12.37 22.77 5.38
C GLY A 280 -12.52 23.26 3.94
N LYS A 281 -11.59 24.06 3.41
CA LYS A 281 -11.61 24.55 2.03
C LYS A 281 -11.09 23.47 1.10
N VAL A 282 -11.93 23.06 0.16
CA VAL A 282 -11.58 22.06 -0.85
C VAL A 282 -10.69 22.71 -1.91
N GLU A 283 -9.48 22.17 -2.05
CA GLU A 283 -8.53 22.63 -3.06
C GLU A 283 -8.92 22.08 -4.43
N ARG A 284 -8.92 22.96 -5.43
CA ARG A 284 -9.32 22.63 -6.79
C ARG A 284 -8.27 23.09 -7.79
N ASP A 285 -8.09 22.30 -8.84
CA ASP A 285 -7.27 22.66 -9.98
C ASP A 285 -7.95 23.71 -10.88
N SER A 286 -7.27 24.11 -11.95
CA SER A 286 -7.79 25.05 -12.95
C SER A 286 -9.05 24.56 -13.67
N GLU A 287 -9.31 23.25 -13.68
CA GLU A 287 -10.51 22.64 -14.24
C GLU A 287 -11.65 22.49 -13.21
N GLY A 288 -11.42 22.97 -11.98
CA GLY A 288 -12.38 22.88 -10.88
C GLY A 288 -12.50 21.48 -10.26
N LYS A 289 -11.61 20.54 -10.56
CA LYS A 289 -11.56 19.21 -9.92
C LYS A 289 -10.78 19.28 -8.62
N GLU A 290 -11.15 18.46 -7.65
CA GLU A 290 -10.43 18.39 -6.37
C GLU A 290 -9.00 17.88 -6.58
N ILE A 291 -8.02 18.60 -6.03
CA ILE A 291 -6.61 18.25 -6.10
C ILE A 291 -6.34 16.94 -5.36
N ARG A 292 -5.53 16.09 -5.99
CA ARG A 292 -5.13 14.77 -5.48
C ARG A 292 -3.64 14.61 -5.68
N TYR A 293 -2.98 14.01 -4.71
CA TYR A 293 -1.55 13.70 -4.79
C TYR A 293 -1.37 12.20 -4.96
N PRO A 294 -0.57 11.73 -5.93
CA PRO A 294 -0.32 10.31 -6.07
C PRO A 294 0.42 9.78 -4.83
N VAL A 295 -0.02 8.63 -4.31
CA VAL A 295 0.62 8.00 -3.14
C VAL A 295 1.10 6.62 -3.52
N ILE A 296 2.36 6.34 -3.19
CA ILE A 296 2.88 4.98 -3.22
C ILE A 296 2.70 4.39 -1.81
N LEU A 297 2.00 3.26 -1.74
CA LEU A 297 1.84 2.51 -0.50
C LEU A 297 3.14 1.78 -0.15
N SER A 298 3.53 1.84 1.12
CA SER A 298 4.58 0.99 1.69
C SER A 298 4.15 -0.48 1.70
N ASN A 299 5.10 -1.39 1.92
CA ASN A 299 4.78 -2.82 2.00
C ASN A 299 3.81 -3.12 3.16
N GLN A 300 3.93 -2.43 4.29
CA GLN A 300 3.01 -2.58 5.41
C GLN A 300 1.59 -2.12 5.04
N GLU A 301 1.47 -0.98 4.34
CA GLU A 301 0.16 -0.49 3.89
C GLU A 301 -0.47 -1.38 2.82
N LYS A 302 0.33 -2.00 1.93
CA LYS A 302 -0.17 -3.01 0.99
C LYS A 302 -0.73 -4.24 1.73
N LEU A 303 -0.06 -4.68 2.80
CA LEU A 303 -0.58 -5.75 3.66
C LEU A 303 -1.87 -5.33 4.37
N ILE A 304 -1.99 -4.07 4.82
CA ILE A 304 -3.23 -3.53 5.35
C ILE A 304 -4.33 -3.58 4.28
N SER A 305 -4.07 -3.11 3.05
CA SER A 305 -5.03 -3.18 1.93
C SER A 305 -5.51 -4.60 1.66
N ARG A 306 -4.59 -5.57 1.65
CA ARG A 306 -4.91 -6.99 1.48
C ARG A 306 -5.84 -7.47 2.61
N LYS A 307 -5.50 -7.19 3.86
CA LYS A 307 -6.32 -7.59 5.01
C LYS A 307 -7.71 -6.95 4.95
N VAL A 308 -7.82 -5.64 4.68
CA VAL A 308 -9.12 -4.94 4.57
C VAL A 308 -9.97 -5.56 3.46
N CYS A 309 -9.40 -5.82 2.28
CA CYS A 309 -10.13 -6.45 1.17
C CYS A 309 -10.73 -7.81 1.56
N LEU A 310 -9.92 -8.66 2.21
CA LEU A 310 -10.31 -10.02 2.59
C LEU A 310 -11.28 -10.04 3.78
N ALA A 311 -11.01 -9.27 4.82
CA ALA A 311 -11.80 -9.22 6.05
C ALA A 311 -13.22 -8.72 5.79
N PHE A 312 -13.35 -7.67 4.98
CA PHE A 312 -14.67 -7.13 4.61
C PHE A 312 -15.30 -7.87 3.41
N LYS A 313 -14.58 -8.82 2.81
CA LYS A 313 -15.02 -9.58 1.61
C LYS A 313 -15.50 -8.66 0.49
N GLN A 314 -14.81 -7.53 0.33
CA GLN A 314 -15.10 -6.51 -0.67
C GLN A 314 -13.93 -6.51 -1.66
N THR A 315 -14.11 -7.14 -2.82
CA THR A 315 -13.08 -7.14 -3.88
C THR A 315 -12.75 -5.72 -4.31
N VAL A 316 -13.78 -4.93 -4.63
CA VAL A 316 -13.64 -3.49 -4.83
C VAL A 316 -13.93 -2.80 -3.50
N CYS A 317 -12.92 -2.24 -2.86
CA CYS A 317 -13.06 -1.60 -1.55
C CYS A 317 -12.32 -0.27 -1.47
N GLY A 318 -12.97 0.76 -0.93
CA GLY A 318 -12.35 2.02 -0.56
C GLY A 318 -12.18 2.13 0.95
N PHE A 319 -11.03 2.59 1.42
CA PHE A 319 -10.79 2.88 2.83
C PHE A 319 -9.80 4.05 2.99
N ASP A 320 -9.82 4.68 4.16
CA ASP A 320 -8.97 5.84 4.47
C ASP A 320 -7.88 5.46 5.47
N LEU A 321 -6.66 5.94 5.19
CA LEU A 321 -5.46 5.78 6.00
C LEU A 321 -4.95 7.13 6.50
N LEU A 322 -4.56 7.15 7.77
CA LEU A 322 -3.87 8.26 8.41
C LEU A 322 -2.40 7.85 8.65
N ARG A 323 -1.47 8.55 8.01
CA ARG A 323 -0.03 8.40 8.27
C ARG A 323 0.35 9.33 9.41
N ALA A 324 0.62 8.76 10.58
CA ALA A 324 0.95 9.52 11.79
C ALA A 324 2.01 8.77 12.62
N ASN A 325 2.95 9.50 13.23
CA ASN A 325 3.96 8.94 14.12
C ASN A 325 4.74 7.74 13.54
N GLY A 326 5.02 7.76 12.23
CA GLY A 326 5.73 6.68 11.54
C GLY A 326 4.93 5.39 11.32
N LYS A 327 3.63 5.40 11.61
CA LYS A 327 2.67 4.30 11.38
C LYS A 327 1.54 4.74 10.45
N SER A 328 0.77 3.76 9.97
CA SER A 328 -0.44 3.98 9.16
C SER A 328 -1.63 3.36 9.87
N PHE A 329 -2.67 4.16 10.10
CA PHE A 329 -3.89 3.77 10.82
C PHE A 329 -5.09 3.82 9.89
N VAL A 330 -5.92 2.79 9.89
CA VAL A 330 -7.21 2.80 9.17
C VAL A 330 -8.23 3.58 10.02
N CYS A 331 -8.90 4.57 9.43
CA CYS A 331 -9.89 5.38 10.16
C CYS A 331 -11.31 5.30 9.57
N ASP A 332 -11.47 4.73 8.38
CA ASP A 332 -12.76 4.57 7.72
C ASP A 332 -12.69 3.47 6.65
N VAL A 333 -13.72 2.63 6.53
CA VAL A 333 -13.88 1.62 5.47
C VAL A 333 -15.23 1.84 4.81
N ASN A 334 -15.22 2.14 3.50
CA ASN A 334 -16.39 2.60 2.75
C ASN A 334 -17.07 1.50 1.92
N GLY A 335 -16.43 0.33 1.78
CA GLY A 335 -16.89 -0.69 0.83
C GLY A 335 -16.71 -0.25 -0.63
N PHE A 336 -17.65 -0.55 -1.51
CA PHE A 336 -17.50 -0.36 -2.95
C PHE A 336 -17.20 1.10 -3.34
N SER A 337 -16.02 1.33 -3.91
CA SER A 337 -15.58 2.66 -4.33
C SER A 337 -14.56 2.59 -5.45
N PHE A 338 -14.78 3.37 -6.51
CA PHE A 338 -13.82 3.51 -7.61
C PHE A 338 -13.03 4.82 -7.51
N VAL A 339 -11.77 4.75 -7.94
CA VAL A 339 -10.95 5.94 -8.22
C VAL A 339 -11.61 6.74 -9.35
N LYS A 340 -11.45 8.06 -9.33
CA LYS A 340 -11.99 8.94 -10.39
C LYS A 340 -10.85 9.60 -11.14
N ASN A 341 -11.06 9.79 -12.44
CA ASN A 341 -10.16 10.52 -13.34
C ASN A 341 -8.78 9.86 -13.52
N SER A 342 -8.69 8.53 -13.45
CA SER A 342 -7.45 7.78 -13.71
C SER A 342 -7.72 6.69 -14.74
N ASN A 343 -7.32 6.92 -15.99
CA ASN A 343 -7.47 5.92 -17.06
C ASN A 343 -6.71 4.65 -16.73
N LYS A 344 -5.49 4.76 -16.21
CA LYS A 344 -4.71 3.61 -15.74
C LYS A 344 -5.48 2.77 -14.72
N TYR A 345 -6.15 3.40 -13.76
CA TYR A 345 -6.97 2.65 -12.81
C TYR A 345 -8.15 1.96 -13.48
N TYR A 346 -8.82 2.60 -14.46
CA TYR A 346 -9.91 1.97 -15.19
C TYR A 346 -9.45 0.74 -15.98
N ASP A 347 -8.30 0.85 -16.66
CA ASP A 347 -7.67 -0.26 -17.39
C ASP A 347 -7.30 -1.40 -16.43
N ASP A 348 -6.57 -1.10 -15.36
CA ASP A 348 -6.15 -2.08 -14.35
C ASP A 348 -7.35 -2.75 -13.69
N CYS A 349 -8.34 -1.96 -13.25
CA CYS A 349 -9.52 -2.46 -12.54
C CYS A 349 -10.36 -3.39 -13.41
N ALA A 350 -10.66 -2.99 -14.65
CA ALA A 350 -11.42 -3.81 -15.59
C ALA A 350 -10.65 -5.11 -15.90
N LYS A 351 -9.34 -5.02 -16.12
CA LYS A 351 -8.50 -6.19 -16.40
C LYS A 351 -8.47 -7.17 -15.23
N ILE A 352 -8.31 -6.68 -14.00
CA ILE A 352 -8.27 -7.53 -12.80
C ILE A 352 -9.64 -8.18 -12.57
N LEU A 353 -10.73 -7.41 -12.62
CA LEU A 353 -12.08 -7.95 -12.44
C LEU A 353 -12.43 -8.98 -13.51
N GLY A 354 -12.18 -8.68 -14.79
CA GLY A 354 -12.46 -9.59 -15.89
C GLY A 354 -11.70 -10.91 -15.76
N ASN A 355 -10.40 -10.86 -15.43
CA ASN A 355 -9.60 -12.06 -15.18
C ASN A 355 -10.07 -12.84 -13.96
N MET A 356 -10.47 -12.17 -12.88
CA MET A 356 -10.99 -12.83 -11.67
C MET A 356 -12.30 -13.57 -11.95
N ILE A 357 -13.21 -12.92 -12.67
CA ILE A 357 -14.50 -13.49 -13.08
C ILE A 357 -14.29 -14.71 -13.99
N LEU A 358 -13.47 -14.58 -15.03
CA LEU A 358 -13.22 -15.68 -15.96
C LEU A 358 -12.45 -16.83 -15.30
N ARG A 359 -11.51 -16.55 -14.39
CA ARG A 359 -10.80 -17.58 -13.63
C ARG A 359 -11.74 -18.45 -12.81
N GLU A 360 -12.75 -17.86 -12.19
CA GLU A 360 -13.73 -18.60 -11.39
C GLU A 360 -14.77 -19.32 -12.25
N LEU A 361 -15.30 -18.64 -13.27
CA LEU A 361 -16.49 -19.11 -13.99
C LEU A 361 -16.19 -19.83 -15.31
N ALA A 362 -15.06 -19.60 -15.96
CA ALA A 362 -14.74 -20.27 -17.22
C ALA A 362 -14.67 -21.81 -17.08
N PRO A 363 -14.05 -22.39 -16.03
CA PRO A 363 -14.06 -23.84 -15.83
C PRO A 363 -15.47 -24.39 -15.63
N THR A 364 -16.28 -23.70 -14.81
CA THR A 364 -17.66 -24.10 -14.48
C THR A 364 -18.57 -24.04 -15.71
N LEU A 365 -18.37 -23.05 -16.57
CA LEU A 365 -19.18 -22.83 -17.78
C LEU A 365 -18.60 -23.51 -19.04
N HIS A 366 -17.48 -24.23 -18.90
CA HIS A 366 -16.77 -24.90 -20.00
C HIS A 366 -16.36 -23.94 -21.12
N ILE A 367 -15.90 -22.74 -20.74
CA ILE A 367 -15.39 -21.73 -21.67
C ILE A 367 -13.88 -22.00 -21.87
N PRO A 368 -13.39 -22.08 -23.12
CA PRO A 368 -11.99 -22.35 -23.42
C PRO A 368 -11.10 -21.11 -23.19
N TRP A 369 -11.11 -20.59 -21.97
CA TRP A 369 -10.33 -19.42 -21.59
C TRP A 369 -8.97 -19.85 -21.06
N SER A 370 -7.91 -19.42 -21.73
CA SER A 370 -6.53 -19.60 -21.26
C SER A 370 -6.23 -18.54 -20.22
N VAL A 371 -5.88 -18.96 -19.00
CA VAL A 371 -5.52 -18.03 -17.92
C VAL A 371 -4.32 -17.19 -18.38
N PRO A 372 -4.46 -15.87 -18.60
CA PRO A 372 -3.33 -15.04 -18.95
C PRO A 372 -2.37 -15.01 -17.76
N PHE A 373 -1.07 -15.13 -18.04
CA PHE A 373 -0.03 -15.03 -17.03
C PHE A 373 -0.18 -13.71 -16.27
N GLN A 374 -0.60 -13.78 -15.01
CA GLN A 374 -0.56 -12.67 -14.08
C GLN A 374 0.76 -12.77 -13.29
N LEU A 375 1.43 -11.63 -13.05
CA LEU A 375 2.64 -11.55 -12.22
C LEU A 375 2.44 -12.13 -10.81
N ASP A 376 1.19 -12.34 -10.42
CA ASP A 376 0.72 -12.80 -9.11
C ASP A 376 0.28 -14.29 -9.11
N ASP A 377 0.24 -14.97 -10.25
CA ASP A 377 0.16 -16.44 -10.25
C ASP A 377 1.54 -16.98 -9.84
N PRO A 378 1.63 -17.97 -8.93
CA PRO A 378 2.91 -18.58 -8.60
C PRO A 378 3.56 -19.04 -9.92
N PRO A 379 4.80 -18.64 -10.23
CA PRO A 379 5.45 -19.08 -11.44
C PRO A 379 5.46 -20.60 -11.49
N ILE A 380 4.68 -21.17 -12.40
CA ILE A 380 4.69 -22.60 -12.66
C ILE A 380 5.95 -22.85 -13.47
N VAL A 381 6.94 -23.48 -12.83
CA VAL A 381 8.19 -23.83 -13.50
C VAL A 381 8.02 -25.21 -14.13
N PRO A 382 8.14 -25.35 -15.47
CA PRO A 382 8.19 -26.67 -16.08
C PRO A 382 9.46 -27.37 -15.62
N THR A 383 9.30 -28.56 -15.04
CA THR A 383 10.44 -29.42 -14.68
C THR A 383 10.69 -30.44 -15.78
N THR A 384 11.92 -30.95 -15.88
CA THR A 384 12.34 -31.98 -16.84
C THR A 384 11.58 -33.30 -16.73
N PHE A 385 10.72 -33.47 -15.72
CA PHE A 385 9.91 -34.65 -15.46
C PHE A 385 8.39 -34.41 -15.56
N GLY A 386 7.96 -33.30 -16.19
CA GLY A 386 6.54 -33.05 -16.50
C GLY A 386 5.64 -32.73 -15.29
N LYS A 387 6.19 -32.62 -14.08
CA LYS A 387 5.42 -32.17 -12.90
C LYS A 387 5.49 -30.65 -12.77
N MET A 388 4.32 -30.02 -12.73
CA MET A 388 4.18 -28.60 -12.41
C MET A 388 4.51 -28.38 -10.93
N MET A 389 5.43 -27.45 -10.64
CA MET A 389 5.78 -27.05 -9.27
C MET A 389 5.49 -25.56 -9.06
N GLU A 390 5.01 -25.23 -7.87
CA GLU A 390 4.68 -23.86 -7.43
C GLU A 390 5.93 -23.17 -6.85
N LEU A 391 6.36 -22.05 -7.45
CA LEU A 391 7.43 -21.24 -6.87
C LEU A 391 6.92 -20.47 -5.63
N ARG A 392 7.30 -20.94 -4.43
CA ARG A 392 6.84 -20.36 -3.14
C ARG A 392 7.59 -19.09 -2.72
N CYS A 393 8.88 -18.97 -3.03
CA CYS A 393 9.65 -17.76 -2.76
C CYS A 393 10.87 -17.63 -3.66
N VAL A 394 11.21 -16.38 -4.00
CA VAL A 394 12.52 -16.03 -4.56
C VAL A 394 13.29 -15.28 -3.48
N VAL A 395 14.41 -15.84 -3.02
CA VAL A 395 15.29 -15.16 -2.08
C VAL A 395 16.39 -14.47 -2.87
N ALA A 396 16.21 -13.16 -3.11
CA ALA A 396 17.23 -12.31 -3.68
C ALA A 396 18.00 -11.61 -2.56
N VAL A 397 19.28 -11.94 -2.39
CA VAL A 397 20.17 -11.25 -1.44
C VAL A 397 20.80 -10.07 -2.15
N ILE A 398 20.23 -8.89 -1.94
CA ILE A 398 20.75 -7.63 -2.48
C ILE A 398 21.42 -6.86 -1.36
N ARG A 399 22.71 -6.56 -1.53
CA ARG A 399 23.46 -5.74 -0.57
C ARG A 399 23.22 -4.26 -0.90
N HIS A 400 22.54 -3.54 -0.01
CA HIS A 400 22.36 -2.09 -0.15
C HIS A 400 23.73 -1.40 -0.15
N GLY A 401 24.09 -0.77 -1.27
CA GLY A 401 25.25 0.10 -1.35
C GLY A 401 24.92 1.49 -0.78
N ASP A 402 24.37 1.56 0.44
CA ASP A 402 24.08 2.86 1.08
C ASP A 402 25.39 3.51 1.54
N ARG A 403 26.12 4.05 0.57
CA ARG A 403 27.22 4.96 0.80
C ARG A 403 26.80 6.27 0.18
N THR A 404 26.54 7.28 1.00
CA THR A 404 26.66 8.67 0.56
C THR A 404 27.96 8.78 -0.25
N PRO A 405 27.93 9.32 -1.49
CA PRO A 405 29.11 9.37 -2.34
C PRO A 405 30.29 9.95 -1.56
N LYS A 406 31.30 9.12 -1.31
CA LYS A 406 32.49 9.56 -0.59
C LYS A 406 33.27 10.46 -1.55
N GLN A 407 33.19 11.77 -1.37
CA GLN A 407 34.07 12.71 -2.04
C GLN A 407 35.50 12.50 -1.53
N LYS A 408 36.24 11.64 -2.24
CA LYS A 408 37.61 11.27 -1.88
C LYS A 408 38.57 12.02 -2.78
N MET A 409 39.15 13.09 -2.24
CA MET A 409 40.26 13.78 -2.87
C MET A 409 41.59 13.08 -2.54
N LYS A 410 42.53 13.07 -3.49
CA LYS A 410 43.92 12.67 -3.28
C LYS A 410 44.81 13.83 -3.70
N VAL A 411 45.62 14.34 -2.78
CA VAL A 411 46.58 15.44 -3.03
C VAL A 411 47.94 15.01 -2.52
N GLU A 412 48.99 15.35 -3.28
CA GLU A 412 50.37 15.23 -2.84
C GLU A 412 50.80 16.55 -2.19
N VAL A 413 51.31 16.47 -0.98
CA VAL A 413 51.83 17.61 -0.23
C VAL A 413 53.29 17.36 0.12
N ARG A 414 54.12 18.40 -0.02
CA ARG A 414 55.56 18.34 0.25
C ARG A 414 56.05 19.43 1.21
N HIS A 415 55.15 20.27 1.71
CA HIS A 415 55.52 21.41 2.54
C HIS A 415 55.85 20.96 3.99
N PRO A 416 56.90 21.52 4.63
CA PRO A 416 57.28 21.25 6.03
C PRO A 416 56.13 21.24 7.03
N ARG A 417 55.23 22.23 6.95
CA ARG A 417 54.01 22.32 7.80
C ARG A 417 53.13 21.06 7.77
N PHE A 418 53.07 20.31 6.67
CA PHE A 418 52.33 19.03 6.64
C PHE A 418 53.12 17.89 7.30
N PHE A 419 54.46 17.92 7.29
CA PHE A 419 55.31 16.97 7.99
C PHE A 419 55.27 17.17 9.51
N GLU A 420 55.12 18.40 9.99
CA GLU A 420 54.91 18.70 11.42
C GLU A 420 53.66 17.98 11.96
N ILE A 421 52.60 17.86 11.15
CA ILE A 421 51.40 17.08 11.52
C ILE A 421 51.74 15.58 11.66
N PHE A 422 52.66 15.05 10.87
CA PHE A 422 53.14 13.68 11.04
C PHE A 422 53.94 13.50 12.31
N GLU A 423 54.72 14.50 12.73
CA GLU A 423 55.45 14.44 14.00
C GLU A 423 54.49 14.51 15.18
N LYS A 424 53.59 15.50 15.18
CA LYS A 424 52.63 15.78 16.25
C LYS A 424 51.67 14.62 16.54
N TYR A 425 51.31 13.82 15.53
CA TYR A 425 50.37 12.70 15.68
C TYR A 425 51.03 11.32 15.49
N ASP A 426 52.35 11.19 15.73
CA ASP A 426 53.12 9.93 15.65
C ASP A 426 52.99 9.21 14.28
N GLY A 427 52.76 9.97 13.22
CA GLY A 427 52.53 9.51 11.86
C GLY A 427 53.74 8.84 11.22
N PHE A 428 54.95 9.27 11.56
CA PHE A 428 56.19 8.70 11.01
C PHE A 428 56.39 7.24 11.43
N LYS A 429 56.08 6.89 12.68
CA LYS A 429 56.17 5.51 13.20
C LYS A 429 55.22 4.55 12.48
N ARG A 430 54.06 5.06 12.02
CA ARG A 430 52.98 4.26 11.39
C ARG A 430 52.94 4.38 9.86
N GLY A 431 53.78 5.23 9.27
CA GLY A 431 53.77 5.57 7.84
C GLY A 431 52.50 6.28 7.35
N HIS A 432 51.57 6.63 8.24
CA HIS A 432 50.31 7.32 7.89
C HIS A 432 49.66 7.97 9.11
N VAL A 433 48.87 9.03 8.85
CA VAL A 433 48.05 9.72 9.84
C VAL A 433 46.59 9.72 9.39
N LYS A 434 45.65 9.48 10.31
CA LYS A 434 44.20 9.57 10.10
C LYS A 434 43.60 10.57 11.10
N LEU A 435 43.21 11.74 10.61
CA LEU A 435 42.61 12.82 11.39
C LEU A 435 41.09 12.79 11.21
N LYS A 436 40.36 12.84 12.33
CA LYS A 436 38.89 12.79 12.35
C LYS A 436 38.27 13.82 13.29
N LYS A 437 39.01 14.30 14.30
CA LYS A 437 38.46 15.24 15.29
C LYS A 437 38.39 16.65 14.67
N PRO A 438 37.37 17.46 14.98
CA PRO A 438 37.23 18.83 14.47
C PRO A 438 38.49 19.68 14.59
N LYS A 439 39.13 19.68 15.77
CA LYS A 439 40.39 20.42 16.01
C LYS A 439 41.52 20.00 15.06
N GLN A 440 41.62 18.70 14.77
CA GLN A 440 42.65 18.16 13.86
C GLN A 440 42.38 18.54 12.39
N LEU A 441 41.10 18.58 11.99
CA LEU A 441 40.71 18.99 10.65
C LEU A 441 40.90 20.50 10.45
N GLN A 442 40.68 21.28 11.51
CA GLN A 442 40.95 22.72 11.54
C GLN A 442 42.44 23.01 11.34
N GLU A 443 43.34 22.27 12.01
CA GLU A 443 44.80 22.41 11.82
C GLU A 443 45.21 22.23 10.34
N ILE A 444 44.62 21.27 9.62
CA ILE A 444 44.89 21.07 8.19
C ILE A 444 44.35 22.23 7.34
N LEU A 445 43.15 22.72 7.67
CA LEU A 445 42.55 23.86 6.98
C LEU A 445 43.37 25.13 7.17
N ASP A 446 43.88 25.37 8.37
CA ASP A 446 44.68 26.55 8.69
C ASP A 446 46.04 26.53 7.95
N ILE A 447 46.68 25.35 7.82
CA ILE A 447 47.87 25.18 6.99
C ILE A 447 47.55 25.53 5.52
N ALA A 448 46.45 25.03 4.97
CA ALA A 448 46.06 25.31 3.59
C ALA A 448 45.78 26.81 3.36
N ARG A 449 45.11 27.49 4.32
CA ARG A 449 44.86 28.94 4.26
C ARG A 449 46.14 29.76 4.33
N ALA A 450 47.05 29.41 5.23
CA ALA A 450 48.33 30.10 5.37
C ALA A 450 49.16 29.99 4.10
N LEU A 451 49.30 28.78 3.53
CA LEU A 451 50.04 28.58 2.28
C LEU A 451 49.42 29.32 1.09
N LEU A 452 48.10 29.38 1.00
CA LEU A 452 47.44 30.18 -0.04
C LEU A 452 47.71 31.68 0.16
N ALA A 453 47.73 32.18 1.39
CA ALA A 453 48.05 33.58 1.66
C ALA A 453 49.51 33.93 1.31
N ASP A 454 50.44 33.02 1.60
CA ASP A 454 51.87 33.13 1.26
C ASP A 454 52.07 33.21 -0.27
N ILE A 455 51.29 32.46 -1.07
CA ILE A 455 51.26 32.52 -2.55
C ILE A 455 50.74 33.88 -3.03
N HIS A 456 49.61 34.35 -2.51
CA HIS A 456 48.98 35.60 -2.96
C HIS A 456 49.85 36.85 -2.66
N THR A 457 50.71 36.77 -1.65
CA THR A 457 51.63 37.84 -1.26
C THR A 457 53.01 37.74 -1.93
N ARG A 458 53.20 36.80 -2.88
CA ARG A 458 54.45 36.49 -3.58
C ARG A 458 55.65 36.18 -2.67
N HIS A 459 55.38 35.68 -1.47
CA HIS A 459 56.39 35.20 -0.54
C HIS A 459 56.60 33.67 -0.63
N ALA A 460 55.92 32.99 -1.56
CA ALA A 460 55.97 31.55 -1.71
C ALA A 460 57.04 31.09 -2.71
N ASP A 461 57.64 29.93 -2.43
CA ASP A 461 58.54 29.25 -3.35
C ASP A 461 57.79 28.79 -4.62
N PRO A 462 58.44 28.71 -5.81
CA PRO A 462 57.79 28.32 -7.07
C PRO A 462 57.08 26.96 -7.01
N GLU A 463 57.58 26.02 -6.20
CA GLU A 463 56.98 24.68 -6.03
C GLU A 463 55.64 24.72 -5.25
N ILE A 464 55.42 25.75 -4.43
CA ILE A 464 54.18 25.98 -3.70
C ILE A 464 53.15 26.65 -4.61
N GLU A 465 53.59 27.62 -5.43
CA GLU A 465 52.75 28.31 -6.41
C GLU A 465 52.16 27.34 -7.45
N GLU A 466 52.96 26.40 -7.96
CA GLU A 466 52.50 25.36 -8.91
C GLU A 466 51.36 24.49 -8.35
N LYS A 467 51.20 24.44 -7.02
CA LYS A 467 50.20 23.63 -6.31
C LYS A 467 49.01 24.45 -5.80
N GLN A 468 48.90 25.73 -6.15
CA GLN A 468 47.82 26.63 -5.72
C GLN A 468 46.43 26.02 -5.90
N GLY A 469 46.11 25.52 -7.10
CA GLY A 469 44.79 24.92 -7.38
C GLY A 469 44.46 23.71 -6.50
N LYS A 470 45.46 22.91 -6.09
CA LYS A 470 45.25 21.76 -5.19
C LYS A 470 45.02 22.20 -3.74
N LEU A 471 45.64 23.29 -3.31
CA LEU A 471 45.43 23.89 -1.98
C LEU A 471 44.05 24.57 -1.90
N GLU A 472 43.61 25.25 -2.96
CA GLU A 472 42.26 25.82 -3.08
C GLU A 472 41.19 24.73 -3.03
N GLN A 473 41.42 23.60 -3.72
CA GLN A 473 40.53 22.45 -3.68
C GLN A 473 40.42 21.87 -2.26
N LEU A 474 41.55 21.69 -1.56
CA LEU A 474 41.61 21.20 -0.19
C LEU A 474 40.85 22.13 0.77
N LYS A 475 41.03 23.45 0.63
CA LYS A 475 40.30 24.48 1.40
C LYS A 475 38.79 24.37 1.17
N SER A 476 38.36 24.37 -0.10
CA SER A 476 36.94 24.32 -0.47
C SER A 476 36.22 23.10 0.14
N VAL A 477 36.82 21.90 0.08
CA VAL A 477 36.22 20.68 0.63
C VAL A 477 36.15 20.70 2.17
N LEU A 478 37.16 21.29 2.82
CA LEU A 478 37.15 21.42 4.27
C LEU A 478 36.15 22.51 4.75
N GLU A 479 35.85 23.51 3.93
CA GLU A 479 34.92 24.61 4.23
C GLU A 479 33.46 24.39 3.76
N MET A 480 33.20 23.41 2.90
CA MET A 480 31.93 23.21 2.15
C MET A 480 30.64 23.20 2.99
N TYR A 481 30.70 23.05 4.32
CA TYR A 481 29.53 23.17 5.21
C TYR A 481 29.78 24.04 6.46
N GLY A 482 30.65 25.04 6.36
CA GLY A 482 30.83 26.09 7.37
C GLY A 482 31.69 25.69 8.57
N HIS A 483 31.25 24.74 9.39
CA HIS A 483 31.95 24.31 10.60
C HIS A 483 32.12 22.78 10.67
N PHE A 484 33.15 22.32 11.37
CA PHE A 484 33.38 20.90 11.58
C PHE A 484 32.47 20.35 12.69
N SER A 485 31.29 19.83 12.33
CA SER A 485 30.39 19.10 13.24
C SER A 485 30.18 17.65 12.80
N GLY A 486 30.18 16.71 13.76
CA GLY A 486 29.91 15.28 13.53
C GLY A 486 31.09 14.40 13.05
N ILE A 487 30.80 13.11 12.81
CA ILE A 487 31.78 12.02 12.54
C ILE A 487 32.08 11.86 11.02
N ASN A 488 31.49 12.70 10.16
CA ASN A 488 31.37 12.42 8.73
C ASN A 488 32.55 12.89 7.86
N ARG A 489 33.59 13.51 8.42
CA ARG A 489 34.80 13.95 7.68
C ARG A 489 36.08 13.32 8.22
N LYS A 490 37.02 13.03 7.32
CA LYS A 490 38.34 12.53 7.69
C LYS A 490 39.40 12.99 6.69
N VAL A 491 40.58 13.32 7.20
CA VAL A 491 41.78 13.49 6.40
C VAL A 491 42.69 12.30 6.66
N GLN A 492 43.21 11.69 5.61
CA GLN A 492 44.21 10.63 5.73
C GLN A 492 45.42 10.99 4.89
N MET A 493 46.57 11.10 5.54
CA MET A 493 47.86 11.35 4.89
C MET A 493 48.72 10.10 5.00
N LYS A 494 49.53 9.82 3.98
CA LYS A 494 50.50 8.72 3.96
C LYS A 494 51.88 9.30 3.73
N TYR A 495 52.85 8.88 4.54
CA TYR A 495 54.24 9.32 4.39
C TYR A 495 54.92 8.52 3.28
N GLN A 496 55.53 9.21 2.31
CA GLN A 496 56.20 8.62 1.17
C GLN A 496 57.61 9.25 1.01
N PRO A 497 58.61 8.77 1.76
CA PRO A 497 59.95 9.38 1.81
C PRO A 497 60.73 9.26 0.49
N ARG A 498 60.38 8.29 -0.37
CA ARG A 498 61.02 8.05 -1.67
C ARG A 498 60.16 8.51 -2.86
N GLY A 499 59.14 9.34 -2.61
CA GLY A 499 58.16 9.72 -3.62
C GLY A 499 57.17 8.61 -3.96
N ARG A 500 56.25 8.88 -4.89
CA ARG A 500 55.16 7.99 -5.28
C ARG A 500 55.66 6.86 -6.20
N PRO A 501 55.27 5.59 -6.00
CA PRO A 501 55.61 4.50 -6.93
C PRO A 501 54.95 4.74 -8.31
N ARG A 502 55.70 4.53 -9.41
CA ARG A 502 55.18 4.64 -10.79
C ARG A 502 54.02 3.65 -11.00
N GLY A 503 52.90 4.11 -11.59
CA GLY A 503 51.76 3.25 -11.97
C GLY A 503 50.60 3.17 -10.97
N SER A 504 50.29 4.24 -10.22
CA SER A 504 49.14 4.24 -9.29
C SER A 504 48.00 5.12 -9.79
N SER A 505 46.76 4.69 -9.56
CA SER A 505 45.45 5.08 -10.15
C SER A 505 45.05 6.58 -10.24
N SER A 506 45.96 7.53 -10.27
CA SER A 506 45.66 8.94 -10.51
C SER A 506 46.81 9.61 -11.26
N ASP A 507 47.43 8.87 -12.18
CA ASP A 507 47.96 9.44 -13.41
C ASP A 507 46.79 9.68 -14.36
#